data_AF-G4ZA48-F1
#
_entry.id   AF-G4ZA48-F1
#
_cell.length_a   1.000
_cell.length_b   1.000
_cell.length_c   1.000
_cell.angle_alpha   90.00
_cell.angle_beta   90.00
_cell.angle_gamma   90.00
#
_symmetry.space_group_name_H-M   'P 1'
#
loop_
_entity.id
_entity.type
_entity.pdbx_description
1 polymer ?
#
loop_
_entity_poly.entity_id
_entity_poly.type
_entity_poly.pdbx_seq_one_letter_code
_entity_poly.pdbx_strand_id
1 'polypeptide(L)'
;MKFFSQVLATVALMTIGATEATTEGWEIYRLGKTYGEPHGNFFTDTVFAKSGEAIHSVTIRTGERVNGVGIEVTPPGAGRTSANHGGNGGYPQTMKMQLGERIQCLEALWGPYHGRTRIRYIKITTSRERVVSNPDKAV
;
A
#
# COMPACT_ATOMS: atom_id res chain seq x y z
N MET A 1 -26.72 73.41 17.31
CA MET A 1 -27.57 72.39 16.64
C MET A 1 -26.67 71.15 16.48
N LYS A 2 -26.75 70.04 17.24
CA LYS A 2 -27.76 68.93 17.25
C LYS A 2 -28.34 68.70 15.83
N PHE A 3 -28.22 67.55 15.17
CA PHE A 3 -28.56 66.19 15.61
C PHE A 3 -27.77 65.07 14.89
N PHE A 4 -27.73 63.92 15.58
CA PHE A 4 -27.21 62.60 15.21
C PHE A 4 -28.07 61.88 14.15
N SER A 5 -27.46 60.95 13.38
CA SER A 5 -27.99 59.58 13.24
C SER A 5 -26.92 58.61 12.74
N GLN A 6 -26.90 57.45 13.38
CA GLN A 6 -26.09 56.25 13.16
C GLN A 6 -26.45 55.57 11.83
N VAL A 7 -25.57 54.72 11.28
CA VAL A 7 -25.76 53.26 11.24
C VAL A 7 -24.39 52.57 11.17
N LEU A 8 -24.16 51.73 12.18
CA LEU A 8 -23.12 50.72 12.30
C LEU A 8 -23.43 49.58 11.31
N ALA A 9 -22.59 49.36 10.30
CA ALA A 9 -22.69 48.16 9.47
C ALA A 9 -21.87 47.03 10.12
N THR A 10 -22.58 46.14 10.78
CA THR A 10 -22.13 44.87 11.33
C THR A 10 -21.51 43.99 10.25
N VAL A 11 -20.24 43.59 10.42
CA VAL A 11 -19.68 42.45 9.70
C VAL A 11 -20.30 41.21 10.32
N ALA A 12 -21.19 40.54 9.59
CA ALA A 12 -21.69 39.23 9.98
C ALA A 12 -20.53 38.23 9.91
N LEU A 13 -20.04 37.79 11.07
CA LEU A 13 -19.24 36.58 11.18
C LEU A 13 -20.20 35.41 10.87
N MET A 14 -20.27 35.02 9.60
CA MET A 14 -20.92 33.77 9.22
C MET A 14 -20.04 32.65 9.76
N THR A 15 -20.39 32.11 10.93
CA THR A 15 -19.97 30.78 11.34
C THR A 15 -20.61 29.79 10.37
N ILE A 16 -19.92 29.52 9.27
CA ILE A 16 -20.23 28.36 8.45
C ILE A 16 -19.70 27.19 9.27
N GLY A 17 -20.63 26.47 9.90
CA GLY A 17 -20.36 25.19 10.52
C GLY A 17 -19.59 24.31 9.55
N ALA A 18 -18.70 23.46 10.06
CA ALA A 18 -17.86 22.56 9.30
C ALA A 18 -18.65 21.97 8.12
N THR A 19 -18.44 22.52 6.93
CA THR A 19 -18.79 21.83 5.71
C THR A 19 -17.77 20.70 5.69
N GLU A 20 -18.18 19.51 6.11
CA GLU A 20 -17.45 18.31 5.78
C GLU A 20 -17.25 18.39 4.27
N ALA A 21 -16.01 18.65 3.86
CA ALA A 21 -15.63 18.62 2.47
C ALA A 21 -16.00 17.21 2.01
N THR A 22 -17.10 17.10 1.27
CA THR A 22 -17.47 15.91 0.53
C THR A 22 -16.32 15.66 -0.42
N THR A 23 -15.36 14.88 0.03
CA THR A 23 -14.26 14.44 -0.81
C THR A 23 -14.90 13.38 -1.68
N GLU A 24 -15.43 13.79 -2.83
CA GLU A 24 -15.57 12.91 -3.99
C GLU A 24 -14.22 12.20 -4.11
N GLY A 25 -14.16 10.96 -3.62
CA GLY A 25 -12.92 10.26 -3.34
C GLY A 25 -12.26 9.89 -4.65
N TRP A 26 -11.39 10.75 -5.17
CA TRP A 26 -10.48 10.37 -6.24
C TRP A 26 -9.62 9.22 -5.69
N GLU A 27 -9.80 8.01 -6.21
CA GLU A 27 -8.83 6.94 -5.99
C GLU A 27 -7.47 7.43 -6.51
N ILE A 28 -6.57 7.80 -5.60
CA ILE A 28 -5.22 8.29 -5.91
C ILE A 28 -4.23 7.16 -6.20
N TYR A 29 -4.72 5.94 -6.44
CA TYR A 29 -3.91 4.78 -6.76
C TYR A 29 -4.42 4.11 -8.04
N ARG A 30 -3.51 3.46 -8.77
CA ARG A 30 -3.84 2.64 -9.93
C ARG A 30 -3.52 1.19 -9.63
N LEU A 31 -4.52 0.34 -9.65
CA LEU A 31 -4.31 -1.10 -9.55
C LEU A 31 -3.65 -1.63 -10.82
N GLY A 32 -2.58 -2.41 -10.63
CA GLY A 32 -1.99 -3.18 -11.70
C GLY A 32 -2.84 -4.40 -12.07
N LYS A 33 -2.46 -5.06 -13.18
CA LYS A 33 -3.04 -6.36 -13.54
C LYS A 33 -2.70 -7.39 -12.47
N THR A 34 -3.67 -8.23 -12.11
CA THR A 34 -3.45 -9.40 -11.26
C THR A 34 -2.97 -10.58 -12.10
N TYR A 35 -2.05 -11.36 -11.54
CA TYR A 35 -1.46 -12.54 -12.18
C TYR A 35 -1.66 -13.79 -11.32
N GLY A 36 -1.81 -14.95 -11.96
CA GLY A 36 -2.18 -16.22 -11.32
C GLY A 36 -3.61 -16.66 -11.65
N GLU A 37 -4.06 -17.74 -11.00
CA GLU A 37 -5.41 -18.30 -11.16
C GLU A 37 -6.26 -18.11 -9.89
N PRO A 38 -7.60 -18.19 -9.96
CA PRO A 38 -8.51 -17.83 -8.88
C PRO A 38 -8.53 -18.87 -7.76
N HIS A 39 -7.44 -18.94 -6.99
CA HIS A 39 -7.32 -19.83 -5.84
C HIS A 39 -6.98 -19.05 -4.58
N GLY A 40 -7.62 -19.42 -3.46
CA GLY A 40 -7.43 -18.76 -2.17
C GLY A 40 -8.48 -17.68 -1.93
N ASN A 41 -8.24 -16.87 -0.89
CA ASN A 41 -9.10 -15.74 -0.55
C ASN A 41 -8.53 -14.47 -1.16
N PHE A 42 -9.39 -13.68 -1.80
CA PHE A 42 -9.02 -12.35 -2.30
C PHE A 42 -8.72 -11.42 -1.13
N PHE A 43 -7.73 -10.55 -1.32
CA PHE A 43 -7.36 -9.51 -0.37
C PHE A 43 -6.93 -8.25 -1.14
N THR A 44 -6.97 -7.11 -0.46
CA THR A 44 -6.47 -5.85 -0.97
C THR A 44 -5.90 -5.02 0.17
N ASP A 45 -4.76 -4.39 -0.08
CA ASP A 45 -4.10 -3.48 0.85
C ASP A 45 -4.24 -2.01 0.40
N THR A 46 -5.21 -1.71 -0.47
CA THR A 46 -5.43 -0.34 -1.02
C THR A 46 -5.67 0.72 0.05
N VAL A 47 -6.09 0.31 1.25
CA VAL A 47 -6.17 1.20 2.42
C VAL A 47 -4.83 1.86 2.78
N PHE A 48 -3.70 1.25 2.38
CA PHE A 48 -2.34 1.79 2.57
C PHE A 48 -1.81 2.58 1.36
N ALA A 49 -2.46 2.50 0.19
CA ALA A 49 -2.06 3.18 -1.03
C ALA A 49 -2.51 4.65 -1.03
N LYS A 50 -1.97 5.43 -0.07
CA LYS A 50 -2.31 6.83 0.15
C LYS A 50 -1.04 7.66 0.10
N SER A 51 -1.02 8.69 -0.74
CA SER A 51 0.12 9.61 -0.89
C SER A 51 0.73 10.02 0.45
N GLY A 52 2.02 9.74 0.62
CA GLY A 52 2.79 10.02 1.83
C GLY A 52 2.95 8.81 2.75
N GLU A 53 2.50 7.63 2.31
CA GLU A 53 2.79 6.37 2.97
C GLU A 53 4.30 6.08 2.99
N ALA A 54 4.76 5.47 4.08
CA ALA A 54 6.14 5.02 4.21
C ALA A 54 6.18 3.49 4.32
N ILE A 55 6.76 2.83 3.32
CA ILE A 55 7.07 1.40 3.39
C ILE A 55 8.39 1.24 4.15
N HIS A 56 8.37 0.50 5.25
CA HIS A 56 9.53 0.27 6.12
C HIS A 56 10.20 -1.06 5.83
N SER A 57 9.44 -2.06 5.43
CA SER A 57 10.00 -3.33 5.02
C SER A 57 9.09 -4.12 4.09
N VAL A 58 9.70 -4.99 3.32
CA VAL A 58 9.04 -5.98 2.48
C VAL A 58 9.55 -7.35 2.88
N THR A 59 8.64 -8.29 3.08
CA THR A 59 8.95 -9.68 3.40
C THR A 59 8.39 -10.59 2.32
N ILE A 60 9.19 -11.54 1.85
CA ILE A 60 8.73 -12.67 1.06
C ILE A 60 9.00 -13.95 1.84
N ARG A 61 8.11 -14.94 1.74
CA ARG A 61 8.33 -16.28 2.28
C ARG A 61 8.42 -17.25 1.13
N THR A 62 9.56 -17.89 0.94
CA THR A 62 9.85 -18.68 -0.27
C THR A 62 10.37 -20.07 0.08
N GLY A 63 10.09 -21.02 -0.79
CA GLY A 63 10.54 -22.43 -0.75
C GLY A 63 10.34 -23.00 -2.15
N GLU A 64 9.77 -24.21 -2.28
CA GLU A 64 9.36 -24.76 -3.59
C GLU A 64 8.38 -23.86 -4.38
N ARG A 65 7.71 -22.94 -3.67
CA ARG A 65 6.84 -21.88 -4.20
C ARG A 65 6.92 -20.63 -3.32
N VAL A 66 6.25 -19.56 -3.75
CA VAL A 66 5.97 -18.42 -2.87
C VAL A 66 4.88 -18.81 -1.87
N ASN A 67 5.19 -18.65 -0.59
CA ASN A 67 4.33 -18.99 0.53
C ASN A 67 3.55 -17.81 1.09
N GLY A 68 4.15 -16.63 1.07
CA GLY A 68 3.52 -15.42 1.52
C GLY A 68 4.33 -14.19 1.18
N VAL A 69 3.67 -13.04 1.27
CA VAL A 69 4.25 -11.71 1.08
C VAL A 69 3.74 -10.82 2.21
N GLY A 70 4.54 -9.84 2.59
CA GLY A 70 4.12 -8.86 3.58
C GLY A 70 4.86 -7.54 3.47
N ILE A 71 4.24 -6.50 3.98
CA ILE A 71 4.79 -5.16 4.08
C ILE A 71 4.61 -4.62 5.49
N GLU A 72 5.58 -3.86 5.97
CA GLU A 72 5.46 -2.99 7.13
C GLU A 72 5.32 -1.56 6.60
N VAL A 73 4.24 -0.88 6.95
CA VAL A 73 3.85 0.41 6.37
C VAL A 73 3.36 1.36 7.44
N THR A 74 3.66 2.65 7.27
CA THR A 74 3.00 3.74 8.00
C THR A 74 2.15 4.53 7.00
N PRO A 75 0.83 4.36 7.01
CA PRO A 75 -0.07 5.21 6.23
C PRO A 75 -0.06 6.65 6.77
N PRO A 76 -0.37 7.66 5.93
CA PRO A 76 -0.50 9.04 6.38
C PRO A 76 -1.51 9.17 7.52
N GLY A 77 -1.11 9.83 8.61
CA GLY A 77 -1.98 10.07 9.78
C GLY A 77 -2.29 8.83 10.64
N ALA A 78 -1.64 7.69 10.40
CA ALA A 78 -1.85 6.46 11.16
C ALA A 78 -0.54 5.95 11.78
N GLY A 79 -0.67 5.01 12.73
CA GLY A 79 0.46 4.28 13.29
C GLY A 79 1.08 3.31 12.27
N ARG A 80 2.31 2.88 12.57
CA ARG A 80 2.97 1.80 11.83
C ARG A 80 2.18 0.50 11.99
N THR A 81 1.94 -0.20 10.88
CA THR A 81 1.17 -1.44 10.80
C THR A 81 1.80 -2.40 9.78
N SER A 82 1.23 -3.60 9.63
CA SER A 82 1.68 -4.59 8.67
C SER A 82 0.53 -5.27 7.94
N ALA A 83 0.70 -5.54 6.65
CA ALA A 83 -0.12 -6.49 5.90
C ALA A 83 0.72 -7.74 5.63
N ASN A 84 0.14 -8.92 5.86
CA ASN A 84 0.76 -10.20 5.57
C ASN A 84 -0.27 -11.12 4.92
N HIS A 85 0.10 -11.70 3.79
CA HIS A 85 -0.77 -12.55 2.99
C HIS A 85 -0.09 -13.88 2.66
N GLY A 86 -0.88 -14.95 2.61
CA GLY A 86 -0.39 -16.31 2.41
C GLY A 86 -0.22 -17.08 3.73
N GLY A 87 0.56 -18.16 3.68
CA GLY A 87 0.76 -19.07 4.81
C GLY A 87 2.14 -18.94 5.47
N ASN A 88 2.32 -19.64 6.58
CA ASN A 88 3.56 -19.65 7.36
C ASN A 88 4.65 -20.57 6.80
N GLY A 89 4.43 -21.23 5.66
CA GLY A 89 5.46 -22.04 5.00
C GLY A 89 6.60 -21.20 4.44
N GLY A 90 7.64 -21.87 3.93
CA GLY A 90 8.83 -21.25 3.36
C GLY A 90 9.70 -20.52 4.39
N TYR A 91 10.87 -20.09 3.93
CA TYR A 91 11.80 -19.28 4.71
C TYR A 91 11.54 -17.79 4.47
N PRO A 92 11.41 -16.96 5.53
CA PRO A 92 11.21 -15.52 5.37
C PRO A 92 12.50 -14.81 4.98
N GLN A 93 12.40 -13.93 4.01
CA GLN A 93 13.43 -12.96 3.63
C GLN A 93 12.83 -11.56 3.74
N THR A 94 13.39 -10.73 4.62
CA THR A 94 12.91 -9.36 4.85
C THR A 94 13.95 -8.35 4.41
N MET A 95 13.55 -7.44 3.53
CA MET A 95 14.34 -6.28 3.16
C MET A 95 13.78 -5.05 3.90
N LYS A 96 14.59 -4.48 4.80
CA LYS A 96 14.29 -3.18 5.43
C LYS A 96 14.60 -2.05 4.45
N MET A 97 13.64 -1.16 4.23
CA MET A 97 13.76 -0.03 3.31
C MET A 97 14.68 1.05 3.88
N GLN A 98 15.48 1.67 3.03
CA GLN A 98 16.27 2.84 3.37
C GLN A 98 15.41 4.10 3.25
N LEU A 99 15.85 5.20 3.87
CA LEU A 99 15.10 6.46 3.83
C LEU A 99 14.87 6.94 2.39
N GLY A 100 13.61 7.21 2.03
CA GLY A 100 13.22 7.65 0.68
C GLY A 100 13.30 6.57 -0.40
N GLU A 101 13.61 5.32 -0.05
CA GLU A 101 13.55 4.19 -0.97
C GLU A 101 12.12 3.71 -1.16
N ARG A 102 11.76 3.38 -2.40
CA ARG A 102 10.43 2.85 -2.75
C ARG A 102 10.55 1.57 -3.55
N ILE A 103 9.52 0.74 -3.51
CA ILE A 103 9.39 -0.39 -4.43
C ILE A 103 9.18 0.19 -5.84
N GLN A 104 9.94 -0.30 -6.82
CA GLN A 104 9.88 0.20 -8.20
C GLN A 104 9.39 -0.86 -9.18
N CYS A 105 9.71 -2.14 -8.95
CA CYS A 105 9.32 -3.22 -9.84
C CYS A 105 8.98 -4.50 -9.07
N LEU A 106 7.99 -5.23 -9.57
CA LEU A 106 7.61 -6.56 -9.11
C LEU A 106 7.58 -7.48 -10.32
N GLU A 107 8.38 -8.53 -10.26
CA GLU A 107 8.39 -9.63 -11.24
C GLU A 107 7.81 -10.88 -10.57
N ALA A 108 6.92 -11.58 -11.25
CA ALA A 108 6.32 -12.81 -10.75
C ALA A 108 6.24 -13.86 -11.85
N LEU A 109 6.54 -15.11 -11.52
CA LEU A 109 6.25 -16.27 -12.36
C LEU A 109 5.24 -17.15 -11.63
N TRP A 110 4.26 -17.65 -12.36
CA TRP A 110 3.22 -18.53 -11.84
C TRP A 110 3.05 -19.74 -12.74
N GLY A 111 2.62 -20.85 -12.14
CA GLY A 111 2.41 -22.09 -12.86
C GLY A 111 1.88 -23.20 -11.96
N PRO A 112 1.69 -24.41 -12.51
CA PRO A 112 1.15 -25.54 -11.79
C PRO A 112 2.01 -25.95 -10.59
N TYR A 113 1.36 -26.28 -9.47
CA TYR A 113 1.96 -26.88 -8.29
C TYR A 113 0.89 -27.66 -7.51
N HIS A 114 1.07 -28.98 -7.40
CA HIS A 114 0.11 -29.91 -6.80
C HIS A 114 -1.35 -29.69 -7.26
N GLY A 115 -1.56 -29.62 -8.58
CA GLY A 115 -2.90 -29.53 -9.17
C GLY A 115 -3.58 -28.15 -9.06
N ARG A 116 -2.85 -27.10 -8.65
CA ARG A 116 -3.32 -25.71 -8.64
C ARG A 116 -2.25 -24.78 -9.18
N THR A 117 -2.63 -23.68 -9.81
CA THR A 117 -1.64 -22.65 -10.16
C THR A 117 -1.24 -21.85 -8.93
N ARG A 118 0.06 -21.65 -8.75
CA ARG A 118 0.67 -20.91 -7.64
C ARG A 118 1.70 -19.93 -8.18
N ILE A 119 1.94 -18.85 -7.44
CA ILE A 119 3.13 -18.02 -7.66
C ILE A 119 4.35 -18.85 -7.27
N ARG A 120 5.23 -19.12 -8.23
CA ARG A 120 6.44 -19.94 -8.09
C ARG A 120 7.67 -19.08 -7.82
N TYR A 121 7.69 -17.87 -8.37
CA TYR A 121 8.78 -16.90 -8.20
C TYR A 121 8.22 -15.51 -7.94
N ILE A 122 8.88 -14.76 -7.07
CA ILE A 122 8.70 -13.33 -6.92
C ILE A 122 10.07 -12.65 -6.83
N LYS A 123 10.19 -11.47 -7.43
CA LYS A 123 11.31 -10.57 -7.26
C LYS A 123 10.79 -9.15 -7.12
N ILE A 124 11.31 -8.46 -6.11
CA ILE A 124 10.96 -7.08 -5.81
C ILE A 124 12.24 -6.27 -5.92
N THR A 125 12.21 -5.24 -6.77
CA THR A 125 13.32 -4.32 -7.01
C THR A 125 12.92 -2.93 -6.54
N THR A 126 13.81 -2.26 -5.83
CA THR A 126 13.57 -0.91 -5.31
C THR A 126 14.20 0.17 -6.18
N SER A 127 13.87 1.43 -5.88
CA SER A 127 14.48 2.63 -6.47
C SER A 127 15.96 2.82 -6.15
N ARG A 128 16.53 1.97 -5.28
CA ARG A 128 17.96 1.92 -4.99
C ARG A 128 18.60 0.63 -5.51
N GLU A 129 17.94 -0.02 -6.48
CA GLU A 129 18.39 -1.24 -7.14
C GLU A 129 18.62 -2.44 -6.20
N ARG A 130 18.09 -2.35 -4.97
CA ARG A 130 18.12 -3.48 -4.03
C ARG A 130 17.03 -4.47 -4.41
N VAL A 131 17.35 -5.74 -4.21
CA VAL A 131 16.51 -6.85 -4.64
C VAL A 131 16.23 -7.78 -3.48
N VAL A 132 14.97 -8.22 -3.38
CA VAL A 132 14.59 -9.42 -2.62
C VAL A 132 13.83 -10.34 -3.56
N SER A 133 14.25 -11.61 -3.65
CA SER A 133 13.63 -12.61 -4.51
C SER A 133 13.73 -14.00 -3.92
N ASN A 134 12.97 -14.96 -4.45
CA ASN A 134 13.24 -16.38 -4.20
C ASN A 134 14.74 -16.67 -4.45
N PRO A 135 15.40 -17.48 -3.61
CA PRO A 135 16.81 -17.84 -3.78
C PRO A 135 17.03 -18.62 -5.09
N ASP A 136 16.06 -19.45 -5.48
CA ASP A 136 16.06 -20.17 -6.74
C ASP A 136 14.98 -19.59 -7.66
N LYS A 137 15.35 -19.27 -8.92
CA LYS A 137 14.35 -19.11 -9.97
C LYS A 137 13.69 -20.47 -10.14
N ALA A 138 12.47 -20.62 -9.64
CA ALA A 138 11.70 -21.82 -9.85
C ALA A 138 11.58 -22.08 -11.36
N VAL A 139 12.27 -23.13 -11.81
CA VAL A 139 12.12 -23.71 -13.15
C VAL A 139 10.76 -24.42 -13.24
#